data_AF-A0AAD4HJW3-F1
#
_entry.id   AF-A0AAD4HJW3-F1
#
_cell.length_a   1.000
_cell.length_b   1.000
_cell.length_c   1.000
_cell.angle_alpha   90.00
_cell.angle_beta   90.00
_cell.angle_gamma   90.00
#
_symmetry.space_group_name_H-M   'P 1'
#
loop_
_entity.id
_entity.type
_entity.pdbx_description
1 polymer ?
#
loop_
_entity_poly.entity_id
_entity_poly.type
_entity_poly.pdbx_seq_one_letter_code
_entity_poly.pdbx_strand_id
1 'polypeptide(L)'
;KLDKGQYIELYYWTNHGLDDAMVNYHTRDDDSLVPTTGEDGSTVWISSASSKPASGIIADRHLSPADFAQAIPRIVAALEEHDWPQQRVLMLAQFWGAIMLHCYWNSRDSLAQRAIMLFQEEQRRAWHNAIPSSKGAWDISVIDEPTLARTFERVYRASLIRSDVHRQDTQVSTSFFNYFEIFLIVFPFSSQSHRTNHV
;
A
#
# COMPACT_ATOMS: atom_id res chain seq x y z
N LYS A 1 -18.01 -2.45 -8.16
CA LYS A 1 -17.29 -1.16 -7.91
C LYS A 1 -16.96 -0.46 -9.23
N LEU A 2 -16.48 -1.20 -10.24
CA LEU A 2 -16.09 -0.66 -11.55
C LEU A 2 -17.27 0.01 -12.27
N ASP A 3 -18.41 -0.69 -12.39
CA ASP A 3 -19.64 -0.15 -13.01
C ASP A 3 -20.15 1.12 -12.33
N LYS A 4 -19.89 1.25 -11.03
CA LYS A 4 -20.36 2.36 -10.20
C LYS A 4 -19.45 3.58 -10.26
N GLY A 5 -18.42 3.57 -11.10
CA GLY A 5 -17.46 4.68 -11.14
C GLY A 5 -16.52 4.73 -9.94
N GLN A 6 -16.55 3.75 -9.04
CA GLN A 6 -15.83 3.79 -7.77
C GLN A 6 -14.37 3.40 -7.95
N TYR A 7 -13.51 3.96 -7.11
CA TYR A 7 -12.11 3.58 -7.05
C TYR A 7 -11.96 2.08 -6.75
N ILE A 8 -11.11 1.41 -7.52
CA ILE A 8 -10.67 0.04 -7.31
C ILE A 8 -9.15 -0.03 -7.50
N GLU A 9 -8.45 -0.66 -6.57
CA GLU A 9 -7.01 -0.91 -6.64
C GLU A 9 -6.60 -1.60 -7.94
N LEU A 10 -5.49 -1.14 -8.55
CA LEU A 10 -4.94 -1.74 -9.77
C LEU A 10 -4.49 -3.20 -9.56
N TYR A 11 -4.27 -3.60 -8.30
CA TYR A 11 -3.89 -4.96 -7.91
C TYR A 11 -4.74 -6.03 -8.58
N TYR A 12 -6.06 -5.85 -8.69
CA TYR A 12 -6.98 -6.82 -9.30
C TYR A 12 -6.68 -7.15 -10.76
N TRP A 13 -5.91 -6.31 -11.46
CA TRP A 13 -5.51 -6.51 -12.85
C TRP A 13 -4.05 -6.94 -13.01
N THR A 14 -3.33 -7.12 -11.91
CA THR A 14 -1.96 -7.69 -11.91
C THR A 14 -2.02 -9.21 -12.07
N ASN A 15 -0.92 -9.86 -12.48
CA ASN A 15 -0.87 -11.32 -12.47
C ASN A 15 -1.14 -11.90 -11.08
N HIS A 16 -0.50 -11.34 -10.04
CA HIS A 16 -0.72 -11.76 -8.66
C HIS A 16 -2.19 -11.63 -8.24
N GLY A 17 -2.84 -10.52 -8.57
CA GLY A 17 -4.26 -10.33 -8.26
C GLY A 17 -5.19 -11.30 -9.02
N LEU A 18 -4.84 -11.68 -10.26
CA LEU A 18 -5.58 -12.68 -11.02
C LEU A 18 -5.38 -14.09 -10.46
N ASP A 19 -4.16 -14.46 -10.08
CA ASP A 19 -3.85 -15.74 -9.43
C ASP A 19 -4.59 -15.86 -8.09
N ASP A 20 -4.57 -14.81 -7.28
CA ASP A 20 -5.32 -14.73 -6.02
C ASP A 20 -6.83 -14.86 -6.27
N ALA A 21 -7.36 -14.21 -7.30
CA ALA A 21 -8.76 -14.32 -7.67
C ALA A 21 -9.13 -15.75 -8.08
N MET A 22 -8.25 -16.44 -8.82
CA MET A 22 -8.44 -17.83 -9.26
C MET A 22 -8.44 -18.80 -8.06
N VAL A 23 -7.47 -18.68 -7.15
CA VAL A 23 -7.43 -19.51 -5.93
C VAL A 23 -8.68 -19.30 -5.08
N ASN A 24 -9.10 -18.04 -4.89
CA ASN A 24 -10.30 -17.72 -4.13
C ASN A 24 -11.59 -18.17 -4.84
N TYR A 25 -11.62 -18.20 -6.18
CA TYR A 25 -12.75 -18.74 -6.93
C TYR A 25 -12.90 -20.25 -6.71
N HIS A 26 -11.79 -21.00 -6.72
CA HIS A 26 -11.81 -22.46 -6.53
C HIS A 26 -12.01 -22.92 -5.08
N THR A 27 -11.73 -22.06 -4.10
CA THR A 27 -11.88 -22.37 -2.66
C THR A 27 -13.17 -21.85 -2.05
N ARG A 28 -14.01 -21.16 -2.83
CA ARG A 28 -15.35 -20.75 -2.42
C ARG A 28 -16.29 -21.96 -2.41
N ASP A 29 -16.53 -22.47 -1.20
CA ASP A 29 -17.72 -23.27 -0.93
C ASP A 29 -18.94 -22.32 -0.94
N ASP A 30 -19.59 -22.25 -2.11
CA ASP A 30 -20.69 -21.32 -2.44
C ASP A 30 -21.93 -21.55 -1.54
N ASP A 31 -22.03 -22.70 -0.87
CA ASP A 31 -23.16 -23.08 -0.02
C ASP A 31 -23.04 -22.61 1.44
N SER A 32 -21.92 -21.99 1.84
CA SER A 32 -21.74 -21.55 3.24
C SER A 32 -22.19 -20.09 3.46
N LEU A 33 -23.08 -19.87 4.41
CA LEU A 33 -23.55 -18.55 4.83
C LEU A 33 -22.84 -18.09 6.11
N VAL A 34 -22.45 -16.82 6.16
CA VAL A 34 -21.85 -16.19 7.35
C VAL A 34 -22.82 -15.12 7.87
N PRO A 35 -23.10 -15.09 9.18
CA PRO A 35 -23.93 -14.04 9.76
C PRO A 35 -23.16 -12.71 9.77
N THR A 36 -23.77 -11.65 9.23
CA THR A 36 -23.28 -10.26 9.30
C THR A 36 -24.32 -9.35 9.94
N THR A 37 -23.92 -8.21 10.48
CA THR A 37 -24.84 -7.23 11.07
C THR A 37 -25.33 -6.24 10.01
N GLY A 38 -26.64 -6.12 9.85
CA GLY A 38 -27.30 -5.12 9.01
C GLY A 38 -27.28 -3.73 9.65
N GLU A 39 -27.62 -2.70 8.87
CA GLU A 39 -27.59 -1.28 9.31
C GLU A 39 -28.55 -0.98 10.48
N ASP A 40 -29.58 -1.81 10.65
CA ASP A 40 -30.57 -1.76 11.73
C ASP A 40 -30.19 -2.63 12.95
N GLY A 41 -29.01 -3.25 12.94
CA GLY A 41 -28.56 -4.18 13.97
C GLY A 41 -29.12 -5.60 13.83
N SER A 42 -29.87 -5.91 12.76
CA SER A 42 -30.33 -7.27 12.48
C SER A 42 -29.20 -8.18 12.00
N THR A 43 -29.36 -9.50 12.12
CA THR A 43 -28.42 -10.46 11.55
C THR A 43 -28.86 -10.79 10.12
N VAL A 44 -28.05 -10.42 9.13
CA VAL A 44 -28.21 -10.76 7.72
C VAL A 44 -27.26 -11.90 7.40
N TRP A 45 -27.76 -12.97 6.77
CA TRP A 45 -26.91 -14.05 6.29
C TRP A 45 -26.42 -13.71 4.89
N ILE A 46 -25.12 -13.52 4.74
CA ILE A 46 -24.49 -13.31 3.44
C ILE A 46 -23.67 -14.53 3.07
N SER A 47 -23.55 -14.83 1.78
CA SER A 47 -22.63 -15.86 1.31
C SER A 47 -21.23 -15.58 1.85
N SER A 48 -20.56 -16.63 2.34
CA SER A 48 -19.16 -16.56 2.79
C SER A 48 -18.23 -16.03 1.70
N ALA A 49 -18.61 -16.25 0.43
CA ALA A 49 -17.96 -15.69 -0.74
C ALA A 49 -17.96 -14.16 -0.75
N SER A 50 -18.97 -13.52 -0.15
CA SER A 50 -19.15 -12.07 -0.07
C SER A 50 -18.61 -11.44 1.22
N SER A 51 -18.31 -12.25 2.25
CA SER A 51 -17.95 -11.73 3.59
C SER A 51 -16.45 -11.59 3.83
N LYS A 52 -15.60 -12.23 3.04
CA LYS A 52 -14.14 -12.10 3.20
C LYS A 52 -13.59 -10.90 2.42
N PRO A 53 -13.07 -9.86 3.08
CA PRO A 53 -12.13 -8.96 2.41
C PRO A 53 -10.93 -9.81 1.97
N ALA A 54 -10.49 -9.66 0.72
CA ALA A 54 -9.26 -10.30 0.25
C ALA A 54 -8.10 -9.79 1.12
N SER A 55 -7.67 -10.57 2.11
CA SER A 55 -6.49 -10.24 2.89
C SER A 55 -5.30 -10.39 1.94
N GLY A 56 -4.73 -9.26 1.51
CA GLY A 56 -3.66 -9.26 0.50
C GLY A 56 -3.81 -8.25 -0.65
N ILE A 57 -4.89 -7.47 -0.73
CA ILE A 57 -4.98 -6.41 -1.75
C ILE A 57 -3.84 -5.40 -1.57
N ILE A 58 -2.96 -5.30 -2.56
CA ILE A 58 -1.85 -4.34 -2.55
C ILE A 58 -2.38 -2.98 -2.98
N ALA A 59 -2.12 -1.95 -2.16
CA ALA A 59 -2.43 -0.59 -2.54
C ALA A 59 -1.60 -0.17 -3.75
N ASP A 60 -2.20 0.60 -4.65
CA ASP A 60 -1.59 1.13 -5.87
C ASP A 60 -0.16 1.66 -5.66
N ARG A 61 0.05 2.45 -4.60
CA ARG A 61 1.37 3.05 -4.30
C ARG A 61 2.47 2.04 -3.90
N HIS A 62 2.08 0.79 -3.67
CA HIS A 62 2.96 -0.31 -3.28
C HIS A 62 3.10 -1.37 -4.38
N LEU A 63 2.47 -1.18 -5.54
CA LEU A 63 2.69 -2.04 -6.70
C LEU A 63 4.12 -1.89 -7.22
N SER A 64 4.69 -2.99 -7.71
CA SER A 64 5.94 -2.92 -8.47
C SER A 64 5.72 -2.18 -9.79
N PRO A 65 6.74 -1.54 -10.38
CA PRO A 65 6.61 -0.91 -11.69
C PRO A 65 6.13 -1.88 -12.78
N ALA A 66 6.53 -3.14 -12.71
CA ALA A 66 6.11 -4.18 -13.64
C ALA A 66 4.62 -4.53 -13.47
N ASP A 67 4.16 -4.74 -12.24
CA ASP A 67 2.74 -5.01 -11.94
C ASP A 67 1.85 -3.84 -12.35
N PHE A 68 2.29 -2.61 -12.08
CA PHE A 68 1.57 -1.40 -12.48
C PHE A 68 1.46 -1.29 -14.01
N ALA A 69 2.59 -1.42 -14.72
CA ALA A 69 2.61 -1.37 -16.18
C ALA A 69 1.74 -2.45 -16.82
N GLN A 70 1.74 -3.65 -16.23
CA GLN A 70 0.93 -4.78 -16.69
C GLN A 70 -0.57 -4.58 -16.44
N ALA A 71 -0.95 -3.99 -15.29
CA ALA A 71 -2.34 -3.81 -14.92
C ALA A 71 -3.07 -2.81 -15.83
N ILE A 72 -2.38 -1.77 -16.33
CA ILE A 72 -2.96 -0.68 -17.13
C ILE A 72 -3.75 -1.17 -18.35
N PRO A 73 -3.19 -1.94 -19.30
CA PRO A 73 -3.95 -2.35 -20.49
C PRO A 73 -5.18 -3.19 -20.13
N ARG A 74 -5.12 -3.97 -19.04
CA ARG A 74 -6.23 -4.82 -18.59
C ARG A 74 -7.36 -4.00 -17.95
N ILE A 75 -7.04 -3.02 -17.10
CA ILE A 75 -8.08 -2.14 -16.54
C ILE A 75 -8.68 -1.25 -17.62
N VAL A 76 -7.90 -0.78 -18.60
CA VAL A 76 -8.45 -0.01 -19.74
C VAL A 76 -9.45 -0.86 -20.53
N ALA A 77 -9.09 -2.08 -20.90
CA ALA A 77 -10.01 -2.99 -21.58
C ALA A 77 -11.27 -3.27 -20.73
N ALA A 78 -11.11 -3.52 -19.42
CA ALA A 78 -12.23 -3.72 -18.52
C ALA A 78 -13.14 -2.48 -18.41
N LEU A 79 -12.60 -1.26 -18.45
CA LEU A 79 -13.42 -0.05 -18.46
C LEU A 79 -14.24 0.05 -19.75
N GLU A 80 -13.64 -0.28 -20.89
CA GLU A 80 -14.33 -0.29 -22.20
C GLU A 80 -15.45 -1.34 -22.25
N GLU A 81 -15.19 -2.55 -21.75
CA GLU A 81 -16.18 -3.65 -21.69
C GLU A 81 -17.36 -3.36 -20.75
N HIS A 82 -17.15 -2.49 -19.76
CA HIS A 82 -18.16 -2.10 -18.77
C HIS A 82 -18.81 -0.74 -19.08
N ASP A 83 -18.87 -0.37 -20.35
CA ASP A 83 -19.55 0.82 -20.88
C ASP A 83 -19.15 2.14 -20.20
N TRP A 84 -17.90 2.25 -19.74
CA TRP A 84 -17.42 3.53 -19.22
C TRP A 84 -17.44 4.60 -20.32
N PRO A 85 -17.75 5.86 -19.99
CA PRO A 85 -17.68 6.95 -20.96
C PRO A 85 -16.30 7.01 -21.60
N GLN A 86 -16.23 6.90 -22.93
CA GLN A 86 -14.95 6.79 -23.67
C GLN A 86 -13.96 7.92 -23.31
N GLN A 87 -14.46 9.13 -23.10
CA GLN A 87 -13.65 10.27 -22.66
C GLN A 87 -12.92 10.00 -21.33
N ARG A 88 -13.57 9.32 -20.38
CA ARG A 88 -12.99 8.96 -19.07
C ARG A 88 -11.97 7.84 -19.20
N VAL A 89 -12.24 6.86 -20.06
CA VAL A 89 -11.29 5.78 -20.35
C VAL A 89 -10.00 6.35 -20.92
N LEU A 90 -10.11 7.20 -21.95
CA LEU A 90 -8.96 7.87 -22.57
C LEU A 90 -8.19 8.73 -21.57
N MET A 91 -8.90 9.48 -20.72
CA MET A 91 -8.29 10.33 -19.69
C MET A 91 -7.47 9.53 -18.68
N LEU A 92 -7.97 8.39 -18.21
CA LEU A 92 -7.24 7.48 -17.33
C LEU A 92 -6.04 6.83 -18.04
N ALA A 93 -6.22 6.37 -19.29
CA ALA A 93 -5.15 5.79 -20.09
C ALA A 93 -4.00 6.79 -20.31
N GLN A 94 -4.33 8.04 -20.62
CA GLN A 94 -3.36 9.13 -20.77
C GLN A 94 -2.69 9.48 -19.45
N PHE A 95 -3.43 9.52 -18.35
CA PHE A 95 -2.87 9.73 -17.01
C PHE A 95 -1.81 8.69 -16.68
N TRP A 96 -2.12 7.40 -16.83
CA TRP A 96 -1.14 6.34 -16.57
C TRP A 96 0.05 6.38 -17.53
N GLY A 97 -0.18 6.71 -18.80
CA GLY A 97 0.88 6.96 -19.77
C GLY A 97 1.81 8.10 -19.35
N ALA A 98 1.23 9.23 -18.91
CA ALA A 98 1.99 10.37 -18.40
C ALA A 98 2.83 10.00 -17.17
N ILE A 99 2.28 9.21 -16.25
CA ILE A 99 3.00 8.70 -15.08
C ILE A 99 4.23 7.87 -15.51
N MET A 100 4.07 6.94 -16.45
CA MET A 100 5.19 6.09 -16.92
C MET A 100 6.26 6.86 -17.72
N LEU A 101 5.89 7.98 -18.35
CA LEU A 101 6.80 8.84 -19.11
C LEU A 101 7.47 9.92 -18.25
N HIS A 102 6.96 10.18 -17.05
CA HIS A 102 7.50 11.20 -16.17
C HIS A 102 8.90 10.83 -15.64
N CYS A 103 9.77 11.82 -15.43
CA CYS A 103 11.17 11.58 -15.04
C CYS A 103 11.32 10.83 -13.71
N TYR A 104 10.36 10.97 -12.78
CA TYR A 104 10.37 10.24 -11.50
C TYR A 104 10.15 8.74 -11.66
N TRP A 105 9.44 8.30 -12.69
CA TRP A 105 9.22 6.87 -12.95
C TRP A 105 10.54 6.14 -13.20
N ASN A 106 11.38 6.73 -14.05
CA ASN A 106 12.67 6.17 -14.44
C ASN A 106 13.85 6.69 -13.59
N SER A 107 13.56 7.41 -12.49
CA SER A 107 14.59 7.95 -11.61
C SER A 107 15.32 6.83 -10.87
N ARG A 108 16.62 7.02 -10.63
CA ARG A 108 17.41 6.15 -9.73
C ARG A 108 17.13 6.44 -8.26
N ASP A 109 16.49 7.58 -7.96
CA ASP A 109 16.06 7.91 -6.62
C ASP A 109 14.76 7.18 -6.26
N SER A 110 14.86 6.23 -5.33
CA SER A 110 13.71 5.49 -4.81
C SER A 110 12.63 6.38 -4.19
N LEU A 111 12.98 7.57 -3.68
CA LEU A 111 12.00 8.52 -3.14
C LEU A 111 11.17 9.15 -4.25
N ALA A 112 11.79 9.46 -5.39
CA ALA A 112 11.10 9.98 -6.57
C ALA A 112 10.11 8.94 -7.11
N GLN A 113 10.53 7.69 -7.24
CA GLN A 113 9.65 6.58 -7.65
C GLN A 113 8.49 6.38 -6.66
N ARG A 114 8.76 6.42 -5.34
CA ARG A 114 7.70 6.33 -4.33
C ARG A 114 6.75 7.53 -4.37
N ALA A 115 7.26 8.72 -4.64
CA ALA A 115 6.45 9.93 -4.72
C ALA A 115 5.48 9.89 -5.89
N ILE A 116 5.93 9.48 -7.08
CA ILE A 116 5.04 9.40 -8.24
C ILE A 116 3.97 8.30 -8.08
N MET A 117 4.31 7.18 -7.44
CA MET A 117 3.35 6.12 -7.11
C MET A 117 2.33 6.55 -6.04
N LEU A 118 2.76 7.30 -5.03
CA LEU A 118 1.84 7.88 -4.05
C LEU A 118 0.93 8.94 -4.67
N PHE A 119 1.50 9.82 -5.48
CA PHE A 119 0.76 10.83 -6.22
C PHE A 119 -0.31 10.19 -7.09
N GLN A 120 0.02 9.13 -7.85
CA GLN A 120 -0.95 8.53 -8.74
C GLN A 120 -2.15 7.95 -7.98
N GLU A 121 -1.89 7.25 -6.87
CA GLU A 121 -2.95 6.69 -6.02
C GLU A 121 -3.85 7.80 -5.45
N GLU A 122 -3.26 8.86 -4.89
CA GLU A 122 -4.00 9.97 -4.29
C GLU A 122 -4.87 10.68 -5.33
N GLN A 123 -4.31 10.99 -6.51
CA GLN A 123 -5.03 11.67 -7.59
C GLN A 123 -6.16 10.80 -8.13
N ARG A 124 -5.91 9.50 -8.36
CA ARG A 124 -6.94 8.58 -8.86
C ARG A 124 -8.09 8.42 -7.87
N ARG A 125 -7.80 8.25 -6.57
CA ARG A 125 -8.83 8.19 -5.51
C ARG A 125 -9.66 9.48 -5.48
N ALA A 126 -9.00 10.64 -5.47
CA ALA A 126 -9.67 11.93 -5.43
C ALA A 126 -10.53 12.18 -6.68
N TRP A 127 -10.04 11.78 -7.86
CA TRP A 127 -10.76 11.90 -9.12
C TRP A 127 -12.01 11.03 -9.15
N HIS A 128 -11.92 9.74 -8.78
CA HIS A 128 -13.09 8.87 -8.67
C HIS A 128 -14.15 9.41 -7.69
N ASN A 129 -13.71 9.99 -6.56
CA ASN A 129 -14.62 10.62 -5.59
C ASN A 129 -15.29 11.89 -6.12
N ALA A 130 -14.68 12.59 -7.08
CA ALA A 130 -15.21 13.81 -7.68
C ALA A 130 -16.20 13.56 -8.83
N ILE A 131 -16.16 12.38 -9.47
CA ILE A 131 -17.08 11.99 -10.55
C ILE A 131 -18.57 12.24 -10.22
N PRO A 132 -19.11 11.80 -9.06
CA PRO A 132 -20.51 11.98 -8.75
C PRO A 132 -20.87 13.41 -8.30
N SER A 133 -19.88 14.30 -8.12
CA SER A 133 -20.13 15.67 -7.67
C SER A 133 -20.77 16.51 -8.77
N SER A 134 -21.52 17.56 -8.39
CA SER A 134 -22.17 18.47 -9.35
C SER A 134 -21.19 19.23 -10.25
N LYS A 135 -19.93 19.38 -9.83
CA LYS A 135 -18.86 19.97 -10.64
C LYS A 135 -18.18 18.96 -11.57
N GLY A 136 -18.39 17.67 -11.32
CA GLY A 136 -17.66 16.58 -11.97
C GLY A 136 -16.19 16.49 -11.54
N ALA A 137 -15.50 15.49 -12.06
CA ALA A 137 -14.06 15.34 -11.89
C ALA A 137 -13.29 16.22 -12.89
N TRP A 138 -12.08 16.63 -12.53
CA TRP A 138 -11.18 17.39 -13.42
C TRP A 138 -10.52 16.46 -14.44
N ASP A 139 -9.79 17.04 -15.40
CA ASP A 139 -8.97 16.27 -16.32
C ASP A 139 -7.72 15.74 -15.61
N ILE A 140 -7.71 14.44 -15.27
CA ILE A 140 -6.59 13.79 -14.60
C ILE A 140 -5.44 13.43 -15.54
N SER A 141 -5.62 13.53 -16.87
CA SER A 141 -4.57 13.16 -17.84
C SER A 141 -3.31 14.03 -17.73
N VAL A 142 -3.44 15.23 -17.17
CA VAL A 142 -2.34 16.18 -16.96
C VAL A 142 -1.78 16.04 -15.55
N ILE A 143 -0.46 15.80 -15.46
CA ILE A 143 0.23 15.76 -14.16
C ILE A 143 0.29 17.18 -13.57
N ASP A 144 -0.35 17.36 -12.41
CA ASP A 144 -0.20 18.57 -11.60
C ASP A 144 1.18 18.55 -10.90
N GLU A 145 2.18 19.08 -11.59
CA GLU A 145 3.57 19.17 -11.13
C GLU A 145 3.71 19.80 -9.74
N PRO A 146 3.04 20.94 -9.41
CA PRO A 146 3.00 21.44 -8.04
C PRO A 146 2.53 20.42 -7.00
N THR A 147 1.49 19.64 -7.29
CA THR A 147 1.01 18.59 -6.37
C THR A 147 2.01 17.44 -6.28
N LEU A 148 2.60 16.99 -7.38
CA LEU A 148 3.63 15.96 -7.39
C LEU A 148 4.87 16.39 -6.57
N ALA A 149 5.32 17.63 -6.72
CA ALA A 149 6.44 18.18 -5.95
C ALA A 149 6.14 18.21 -4.44
N ARG A 150 4.92 18.59 -4.04
CA ARG A 150 4.48 18.52 -2.63
C ARG A 150 4.45 17.07 -2.12
N THR A 151 4.00 16.13 -2.94
CA THR A 151 4.00 14.71 -2.60
C THR A 151 5.43 14.18 -2.42
N PHE A 152 6.37 14.58 -3.29
CA PHE A 152 7.78 14.26 -3.12
C PHE A 152 8.35 14.81 -1.81
N GLU A 153 8.09 16.07 -1.49
CA GLU A 153 8.54 16.68 -0.23
C GLU A 153 7.98 15.94 0.99
N ARG A 154 6.71 15.50 0.96
CA ARG A 154 6.11 14.67 2.01
C ARG A 154 6.84 13.33 2.16
N VAL A 155 7.12 12.64 1.06
CA VAL A 155 7.84 11.36 1.05
C VAL A 155 9.27 11.54 1.57
N TYR A 156 9.95 12.60 1.14
CA TYR A 156 11.29 12.95 1.58
C TYR A 156 11.35 13.21 3.08
N ARG A 157 10.47 14.08 3.62
CA ARG A 157 10.39 14.36 5.06
C ARG A 157 10.12 13.10 5.89
N ALA A 158 9.20 12.24 5.42
CA ALA A 158 8.92 10.98 6.10
C ALA A 158 10.15 10.05 6.13
N SER A 159 10.99 10.08 5.08
CA SER A 159 12.23 9.29 5.03
C SER A 159 13.29 9.78 6.03
N LEU A 160 13.38 11.11 6.23
CA LEU A 160 14.30 11.69 7.21
C LEU A 160 13.90 11.30 8.63
N ILE A 161 12.63 11.46 8.98
CA ILE A 161 12.10 11.09 10.32
C ILE A 161 12.40 9.62 10.62
N ARG A 162 12.18 8.72 9.65
CA ARG A 162 12.47 7.29 9.83
C ARG A 162 13.96 7.03 10.09
N SER A 163 14.83 7.76 9.41
CA SER A 163 16.28 7.63 9.57
C SER A 163 16.74 8.14 10.93
N ASP A 164 16.17 9.25 11.41
CA ASP A 164 16.46 9.82 12.72
C ASP A 164 16.00 8.90 13.87
N VAL A 165 14.80 8.32 13.77
CA VAL A 165 14.30 7.32 14.74
C VAL A 165 15.24 6.12 14.77
N HIS A 166 15.61 5.57 13.61
CA HIS A 166 16.53 4.43 13.55
C HIS A 166 17.92 4.75 14.14
N ARG A 167 18.41 5.97 13.94
CA ARG A 167 19.68 6.44 14.51
C ARG A 167 19.59 6.55 16.04
N GLN A 168 18.48 7.05 16.57
CA GLN A 168 18.24 7.12 18.02
C GLN A 168 18.15 5.72 18.64
N ASP A 169 17.41 4.79 18.04
CA ASP A 169 17.30 3.41 18.54
C ASP A 169 18.66 2.69 18.55
N THR A 170 19.48 2.89 17.53
CA THR A 170 20.83 2.31 17.44
C THR A 170 21.76 2.92 18.50
N GLN A 171 21.67 4.23 18.76
CA GLN A 171 22.43 4.88 19.83
C GLN A 171 22.00 4.43 21.23
N VAL A 172 20.70 4.25 21.46
CA VAL A 172 20.19 3.71 22.73
C VAL A 172 20.69 2.28 22.92
N SER A 173 20.57 1.42 21.91
CA SER A 173 21.04 0.02 22.00
C SER A 173 22.55 -0.07 22.26
N THR A 174 23.37 0.68 21.52
CA THR A 174 24.84 0.70 21.74
C THR A 174 25.23 1.30 23.10
N SER A 175 24.50 2.30 23.60
CA SER A 175 24.67 2.80 24.96
C SER A 175 24.32 1.73 26.01
N PHE A 176 23.23 0.97 25.82
CA PHE A 176 22.88 -0.15 26.70
C PHE A 176 23.95 -1.25 26.72
N PHE A 177 24.56 -1.59 25.57
CA PHE A 177 25.67 -2.55 25.52
C PHE A 177 26.94 -2.03 26.21
N ASN A 178 27.29 -0.75 26.05
CA ASN A 178 28.44 -0.15 26.73
C ASN A 178 28.27 -0.07 28.26
N TYR A 179 27.06 0.17 28.76
CA TYR A 179 26.79 0.13 30.20
C TYR A 179 26.85 -1.28 30.78
N PHE A 180 26.49 -2.32 30.02
CA PHE A 180 26.54 -3.71 30.47
C PHE A 180 27.98 -4.24 30.56
N GLU A 181 28.85 -3.88 29.60
CA GLU A 181 30.29 -4.20 29.64
C GLU A 181 31.02 -3.48 30.79
N ILE A 182 30.70 -2.21 31.05
CA ILE A 182 31.27 -1.49 32.20
C ILE A 182 30.82 -2.11 33.53
N PHE A 183 29.57 -2.58 33.65
CA PHE A 183 29.08 -3.24 34.86
C PHE A 183 29.76 -4.58 35.15
N LEU A 184 30.17 -5.33 34.11
CA LEU A 184 30.90 -6.60 34.26
C LEU A 184 32.40 -6.41 34.54
N ILE A 185 32.98 -5.27 34.17
CA ILE A 185 34.39 -4.94 34.48
C ILE A 185 34.55 -4.35 35.89
N VAL A 186 33.55 -3.64 36.42
CA VAL A 186 33.65 -2.95 37.73
C VAL A 186 33.23 -3.82 38.92
N PHE A 187 32.45 -4.89 38.73
CA PHE A 187 32.11 -5.84 39.79
C PHE A 187 32.58 -7.27 39.44
N PRO A 188 33.83 -7.66 39.75
CA PRO A 188 34.18 -9.07 39.76
C PRO A 188 33.38 -9.74 40.87
N PHE A 189 32.56 -10.71 40.50
CA PHE A 189 31.87 -11.60 41.43
C PHE A 189 32.94 -12.31 42.29
N SER A 190 33.17 -11.81 43.50
CA SER A 190 34.09 -12.43 44.45
C SER A 190 33.45 -13.73 44.96
N SER A 191 33.80 -14.84 44.31
CA SER A 191 33.54 -16.19 44.83
C SER A 191 34.40 -16.40 46.07
N GLN A 192 33.83 -16.20 47.26
CA GLN A 192 34.44 -16.68 48.50
C GLN A 192 34.30 -18.20 48.56
N SER A 193 35.44 -18.85 48.30
CA SER A 193 35.74 -20.20 48.73
C SER A 193 35.67 -20.30 50.26
N HIS A 194 34.82 -21.19 50.77
CA HIS A 194 35.05 -21.79 52.09
C HIS A 194 35.12 -23.30 51.96
N ARG A 195 36.37 -23.80 51.90
CA ARG A 195 36.73 -25.13 52.39
C ARG A 195 36.70 -25.13 53.91
N THR A 196 36.07 -26.13 54.51
CA THR A 196 36.47 -26.67 55.80
C THR A 196 36.44 -28.20 55.72
N ASN A 197 37.62 -28.81 55.75
CA ASN A 197 37.83 -30.21 56.12
C ASN A 197 37.74 -30.32 57.65
N HIS A 198 37.23 -31.44 58.18
CA HIS A 198 37.97 -32.30 59.12
C HIS A 198 37.15 -33.56 59.48
N VAL A 199 37.81 -34.71 59.25
CA VAL A 199 37.83 -36.01 59.96
C VAL A 199 36.52 -36.68 60.34
#